data_AF-A0A1I2FIM2-F1
#
_entry.id   AF-A0A1I2FIM2-F1
#
_cell.length_a   1.000
_cell.length_b   1.000
_cell.length_c   1.000
_cell.angle_alpha   90.00
_cell.angle_beta   90.00
_cell.angle_gamma   90.00
#
_symmetry.space_group_name_H-M   'P 1'
#
loop_
_entity.id
_entity.type
_entity.pdbx_description
1 polymer ?
#
loop_
_entity_poly.entity_id
_entity_poly.type
_entity_poly.pdbx_seq_one_letter_code
_entity_poly.pdbx_strand_id
1 'polypeptide(L)'
;MGKETTATAKLPLARKRSIIYNECFLVLEQFILILQHNKKNMAKPRVFISSTFYDLKQTRADLDLFLDQLGYEPVRNEEGDIPYGKEDALEEYCYKEIKSIDILISIVGGRFGSESKKHDSSVSQMEIRAALAENKQIYLFIDKNVLSEYETYLLNKDSDIKYRYVDDQRIYNFIEEIKSLKANNNIKGFDTVSDITKYLKEQLAGLFQRFLQEQTRVKEINLIKGLEKTAQTLNRLVNYLSDENKDQAEEINRILMISHPLTESVKSDLGIKYNFYIEGFDDLKAFMIAYGYTIDDDEPLFGPYLFVRTFNNNIYKLIVSTEIFDDEKKLKFFKKNDWNTNWSIYTVEAIVYSDEDDLPF
;
A
#
# COMPACT_ATOMS: atom_id res chain seq x y z
N MET A 1 35.90 65.50 1.81
CA MET A 1 36.56 64.22 2.17
C MET A 1 35.60 63.45 3.08
N GLY A 2 34.61 62.79 2.49
CA GLY A 2 33.54 62.09 3.22
C GLY A 2 33.72 60.59 3.07
N LYS A 3 33.80 59.88 4.21
CA LYS A 3 33.69 58.41 4.29
C LYS A 3 32.36 58.10 4.94
N GLU A 4 31.47 57.43 4.22
CA GLU A 4 30.33 56.73 4.82
C GLU A 4 30.77 55.32 5.20
N THR A 5 30.43 54.90 6.41
CA THR A 5 30.68 53.57 6.95
C THR A 5 29.34 52.94 7.31
N THR A 6 29.06 51.80 6.72
CA THR A 6 27.90 50.92 6.93
C THR A 6 27.79 50.39 8.37
N ALA A 7 26.63 50.53 9.01
CA ALA A 7 26.30 49.90 10.28
C ALA A 7 25.27 48.77 10.10
N THR A 8 25.68 47.54 10.40
CA THR A 8 24.85 46.32 10.42
C THR A 8 24.14 46.17 11.77
N ALA A 9 22.82 46.08 11.76
CA ALA A 9 22.01 45.88 12.96
C ALA A 9 22.06 44.42 13.47
N LYS A 10 22.71 44.19 14.61
CA LYS A 10 22.68 42.91 15.34
C LYS A 10 21.44 42.83 16.24
N LEU A 11 20.58 41.84 16.03
CA LEU A 11 19.46 41.51 16.93
C LEU A 11 20.00 40.92 18.27
N PRO A 12 19.37 41.20 19.44
CA PRO A 12 19.92 40.79 20.74
C PRO A 12 19.82 39.27 20.98
N LEU A 13 20.88 38.68 21.56
CA LEU A 13 21.04 37.24 21.83
C LEU A 13 19.88 36.58 22.61
N ALA A 14 19.18 37.34 23.47
CA ALA A 14 18.09 36.84 24.29
C ALA A 14 16.82 36.49 23.47
N ARG A 15 16.52 37.27 22.41
CA ARG A 15 15.40 36.97 21.52
C ARG A 15 15.66 35.74 20.65
N LYS A 16 16.92 35.51 20.23
CA LYS A 16 17.30 34.30 19.48
C LYS A 16 17.13 33.02 20.32
N ARG A 17 17.46 33.04 21.61
CA ARG A 17 17.25 31.87 22.48
C ARG A 17 15.77 31.52 22.65
N SER A 18 14.89 32.51 22.87
CA SER A 18 13.45 32.26 23.05
C SER A 18 12.78 31.68 21.80
N ILE A 19 13.21 32.09 20.60
CA ILE A 19 12.63 31.60 19.34
C ILE A 19 13.07 30.14 19.08
N ILE A 20 14.34 29.81 19.32
CA ILE A 20 14.86 28.45 19.13
C ILE A 20 14.20 27.45 20.10
N TYR A 21 13.95 27.85 21.35
CA TYR A 21 13.23 26.99 22.31
C TYR A 21 11.78 26.74 21.90
N ASN A 22 11.07 27.75 21.38
CA ASN A 22 9.70 27.57 20.91
C ASN A 22 9.61 26.71 19.65
N GLU A 23 10.52 26.89 18.68
CA GLU A 23 10.54 26.06 17.48
C GLU A 23 10.93 24.60 17.79
N CYS A 24 11.93 24.37 18.64
CA CYS A 24 12.26 23.01 19.10
C CYS A 24 11.09 22.35 19.83
N PHE A 25 10.35 23.09 20.67
CA PHE A 25 9.20 22.55 21.40
C PHE A 25 8.04 22.18 20.45
N LEU A 26 7.75 23.02 19.46
CA LEU A 26 6.76 22.77 18.41
C LEU A 26 7.12 21.54 17.57
N VAL A 27 8.39 21.39 17.17
CA VAL A 27 8.86 20.22 16.42
C VAL A 27 8.76 18.95 17.27
N LEU A 28 9.05 19.04 18.58
CA LEU A 28 8.94 17.90 19.50
C LEU A 28 7.47 17.46 19.67
N GLU A 29 6.54 18.40 19.84
CA GLU A 29 5.11 18.09 19.91
C GLU A 29 4.58 17.51 18.61
N GLN A 30 5.00 18.03 17.46
CA GLN A 30 4.64 17.48 16.15
C GLN A 30 5.18 16.05 15.99
N PHE A 31 6.40 15.78 16.45
CA PHE A 31 6.97 14.42 16.46
C PHE A 31 6.21 13.48 17.39
N ILE A 32 5.81 13.95 18.58
CA ILE A 32 5.01 13.16 19.53
C ILE A 32 3.63 12.86 18.94
N LEU A 33 2.98 13.83 18.29
CA LEU A 33 1.71 13.66 17.59
C LEU A 33 1.82 12.69 16.41
N ILE A 34 2.89 12.77 15.62
CA ILE A 34 3.17 11.83 14.51
C ILE A 34 3.42 10.43 15.06
N LEU A 35 4.16 10.29 16.17
CA LEU A 35 4.38 9.00 16.83
C LEU A 35 3.08 8.43 17.41
N GLN A 36 2.25 9.26 18.05
CA GLN A 36 0.94 8.84 18.59
C GLN A 36 -0.05 8.47 17.48
N HIS A 37 -0.05 9.20 16.35
CA HIS A 37 -0.88 8.92 15.18
C HIS A 37 -0.43 7.64 14.46
N ASN A 38 0.88 7.42 14.31
CA ASN A 38 1.42 6.18 13.72
C ASN A 38 1.25 4.96 14.63
N LYS A 39 1.27 5.12 15.95
CA LYS A 39 0.97 4.03 16.90
C LYS A 39 -0.47 3.52 16.77
N LYS A 40 -1.38 4.35 16.24
CA LYS A 40 -2.80 4.03 16.00
C LYS A 40 -3.06 3.34 14.64
N ASN A 41 -2.07 3.29 13.74
CA ASN A 41 -2.19 2.75 12.38
C ASN A 41 -1.36 1.47 12.13
N MET A 42 -0.73 0.90 13.14
CA MET A 42 -0.15 -0.45 13.01
C MET A 42 -1.25 -1.49 13.25
N ALA A 43 -1.69 -2.16 12.20
CA ALA A 43 -2.53 -3.35 12.33
C ALA A 43 -1.76 -4.41 13.13
N LYS A 44 -2.12 -4.60 14.40
CA LYS A 44 -1.58 -5.65 15.25
C LYS A 44 -2.24 -6.98 14.88
N PRO A 45 -1.50 -8.09 14.83
CA PRO A 45 -2.12 -9.40 14.68
C PRO A 45 -3.13 -9.64 15.81
N ARG A 46 -4.37 -9.95 15.45
CA ARG A 46 -5.45 -10.25 16.39
C ARG A 46 -5.48 -11.76 16.64
N VAL A 47 -5.36 -12.16 17.91
CA VAL A 47 -5.18 -13.55 18.30
C VAL A 47 -6.27 -13.98 19.26
N PHE A 48 -7.11 -14.92 18.82
CA PHE A 48 -8.17 -15.47 19.65
C PHE A 48 -7.67 -16.62 20.51
N ILE A 49 -7.95 -16.58 21.81
CA ILE A 49 -7.62 -17.66 22.74
C ILE A 49 -8.87 -18.50 23.02
N SER A 50 -8.96 -19.67 22.37
CA SER A 50 -10.05 -20.63 22.55
C SER A 50 -9.66 -21.71 23.56
N SER A 51 -10.43 -21.86 24.65
CA SER A 51 -10.27 -22.94 25.62
C SER A 51 -11.50 -23.05 26.53
N THR A 52 -11.56 -24.10 27.35
CA THR A 52 -12.39 -24.05 28.55
C THR A 52 -11.87 -22.97 29.50
N PHE A 53 -12.77 -22.34 30.27
CA PHE A 53 -12.40 -21.18 31.08
C PHE A 53 -11.89 -21.57 32.47
N TYR A 54 -12.66 -22.37 33.22
CA TYR A 54 -12.44 -22.54 34.66
C TYR A 54 -11.14 -23.27 35.02
N ASP A 55 -10.83 -24.35 34.30
CA ASP A 55 -9.65 -25.18 34.51
C ASP A 55 -8.36 -24.58 33.93
N LEU A 56 -8.48 -23.74 32.89
CA LEU A 56 -7.34 -23.15 32.19
C LEU A 56 -7.18 -21.64 32.45
N LYS A 57 -7.85 -21.09 33.47
CA LYS A 57 -7.84 -19.65 33.77
C LYS A 57 -6.43 -19.05 33.89
N GLN A 58 -5.53 -19.74 34.60
CA GLN A 58 -4.15 -19.28 34.76
C GLN A 58 -3.39 -19.34 33.43
N THR A 59 -3.51 -20.44 32.70
CA THR A 59 -2.91 -20.64 31.37
C THR A 59 -3.35 -19.55 30.40
N ARG A 60 -4.62 -19.16 30.41
CA ARG A 60 -5.17 -18.07 29.59
C ARG A 60 -4.57 -16.71 29.97
N ALA A 61 -4.51 -16.39 31.26
CA ALA A 61 -3.95 -15.12 31.73
C ALA A 61 -2.44 -14.98 31.39
N ASP A 62 -1.69 -16.07 31.55
CA ASP A 62 -0.26 -16.08 31.20
C ASP A 62 -0.04 -15.96 29.69
N LEU A 63 -0.90 -16.58 28.87
CA LEU A 63 -0.85 -16.47 27.42
C LEU A 63 -1.25 -15.06 26.93
N ASP A 64 -2.24 -14.45 27.56
CA ASP A 64 -2.67 -13.08 27.28
C ASP A 64 -1.52 -12.09 27.49
N LEU A 65 -0.89 -12.13 28.66
CA LEU A 65 0.29 -11.30 28.97
C LEU A 65 1.42 -11.53 27.97
N PHE A 66 1.65 -12.79 27.58
CA PHE A 66 2.66 -13.12 26.58
C PHE A 66 2.36 -12.51 25.21
N LEU A 67 1.10 -12.55 24.74
CA LEU A 67 0.70 -11.98 23.46
C LEU A 67 0.81 -10.44 23.47
N ASP A 68 0.38 -9.79 24.56
CA ASP A 68 0.54 -8.35 24.72
C ASP A 68 2.03 -7.92 24.72
N GLN A 69 2.90 -8.69 25.38
CA GLN A 69 4.35 -8.47 25.36
C GLN A 69 4.97 -8.61 23.96
N LEU A 70 4.38 -9.43 23.08
CA LEU A 70 4.79 -9.52 21.67
C LEU A 70 4.23 -8.37 20.82
N GLY A 71 3.35 -7.54 21.37
CA GLY A 71 2.66 -6.46 20.67
C GLY A 71 1.45 -6.94 19.85
N TYR A 72 0.92 -8.13 20.14
CA TYR A 72 -0.27 -8.68 19.49
C TYR A 72 -1.51 -8.22 20.26
N GLU A 73 -2.68 -8.35 19.63
CA GLU A 73 -3.97 -8.04 20.27
C GLU A 73 -4.65 -9.36 20.66
N PRO A 74 -4.58 -9.78 21.93
CA PRO A 74 -5.34 -10.94 22.38
C PRO A 74 -6.84 -10.62 22.38
N VAL A 75 -7.64 -11.61 21.97
CA VAL A 75 -9.11 -11.52 21.97
C VAL A 75 -9.65 -12.65 22.84
N ARG A 76 -10.42 -12.28 23.87
CA ARG A 76 -11.01 -13.21 24.84
C ARG A 76 -12.50 -12.98 25.01
N ASN A 77 -13.25 -14.07 25.20
CA ASN A 77 -14.69 -14.01 25.37
C ASN A 77 -15.11 -13.48 26.76
N GLU A 78 -14.25 -13.63 27.77
CA GLU A 78 -14.53 -13.26 29.17
C GLU A 78 -14.23 -11.80 29.54
N GLU A 79 -13.37 -11.09 28.80
CA GLU A 79 -12.94 -9.72 29.18
C GLU A 79 -13.71 -8.61 28.47
N GLY A 80 -14.74 -8.96 27.70
CA GLY A 80 -15.57 -7.98 27.00
C GLY A 80 -14.96 -7.46 25.70
N ASP A 81 -13.93 -8.13 25.17
CA ASP A 81 -13.33 -7.82 23.86
C ASP A 81 -14.29 -8.07 22.70
N ILE A 82 -15.36 -8.86 22.95
CA ILE A 82 -16.37 -9.22 21.97
C ILE A 82 -17.64 -8.38 22.22
N PRO A 83 -18.10 -7.58 21.24
CA PRO A 83 -19.33 -6.82 21.38
C PRO A 83 -20.55 -7.75 21.31
N TYR A 84 -21.20 -7.96 22.46
CA TYR A 84 -22.43 -8.76 22.54
C TYR A 84 -23.67 -7.91 22.22
N GLY A 85 -24.47 -8.39 21.27
CA GLY A 85 -25.80 -7.84 21.00
C GLY A 85 -26.89 -8.52 21.84
N LYS A 86 -28.13 -8.07 21.65
CA LYS A 86 -29.32 -8.59 22.37
C LYS A 86 -30.05 -9.72 21.65
N GLU A 87 -29.74 -9.94 20.37
CA GLU A 87 -30.58 -10.75 19.48
C GLU A 87 -30.15 -12.21 19.41
N ASP A 88 -28.84 -12.49 19.46
CA ASP A 88 -28.29 -13.83 19.30
C ASP A 88 -27.79 -14.44 20.63
N ALA A 89 -27.50 -15.73 20.61
CA ALA A 89 -26.81 -16.39 21.73
C ALA A 89 -25.34 -15.92 21.84
N LEU A 90 -24.78 -15.95 23.05
CA LEU A 90 -23.40 -15.50 23.31
C LEU A 90 -22.36 -16.17 22.40
N GLU A 91 -22.50 -17.48 22.16
CA GLU A 91 -21.61 -18.26 21.30
C GLU A 91 -21.57 -17.75 19.84
N GLU A 92 -22.68 -17.20 19.32
CA GLU A 92 -22.74 -16.69 17.95
C GLU A 92 -21.86 -15.44 17.78
N TYR A 93 -21.76 -14.61 18.81
CA TYR A 93 -20.89 -13.44 18.79
C TYR A 93 -19.41 -13.88 18.79
N CYS A 94 -19.05 -14.94 19.53
CA CYS A 94 -17.72 -15.54 19.45
C CYS A 94 -17.40 -16.02 18.04
N TYR A 95 -18.33 -16.73 17.38
CA TYR A 95 -18.13 -17.22 16.02
C TYR A 95 -18.01 -16.10 14.98
N LYS A 96 -18.73 -14.99 15.18
CA LYS A 96 -18.59 -13.79 14.34
C LYS A 96 -17.22 -13.15 14.52
N GLU A 97 -16.71 -13.07 15.75
CA GLU A 97 -15.40 -12.50 16.04
C GLU A 97 -14.24 -13.31 15.42
N ILE A 98 -14.41 -14.62 15.25
CA ILE A 98 -13.42 -15.46 14.57
C ILE A 98 -13.16 -15.03 13.12
N LYS A 99 -14.07 -14.27 12.49
CA LYS A 99 -13.85 -13.75 11.14
C LYS A 99 -12.83 -12.61 11.12
N SER A 100 -12.75 -11.84 12.19
CA SER A 100 -11.95 -10.62 12.33
C SER A 100 -10.59 -10.83 12.99
N ILE A 101 -10.22 -12.08 13.31
CA ILE A 101 -8.90 -12.45 13.86
C ILE A 101 -7.96 -12.96 12.77
N ASP A 102 -6.66 -12.99 13.05
CA ASP A 102 -5.63 -13.53 12.17
C ASP A 102 -5.22 -14.95 12.58
N ILE A 103 -5.13 -15.20 13.90
CA ILE A 103 -4.64 -16.44 14.49
C ILE A 103 -5.61 -16.92 15.55
N LEU A 104 -5.88 -18.22 15.61
CA LEU A 104 -6.56 -18.87 16.72
C LEU A 104 -5.57 -19.78 17.46
N ILE A 105 -5.44 -19.55 18.76
CA ILE A 105 -4.73 -20.46 19.68
C ILE A 105 -5.78 -21.23 20.45
N SER A 106 -5.80 -22.55 20.27
CA SER A 106 -6.71 -23.46 20.97
C SER A 106 -5.95 -24.24 22.03
N ILE A 107 -6.49 -24.27 23.25
CA ILE A 107 -5.97 -25.06 24.38
C ILE A 107 -7.07 -26.02 24.82
N VAL A 108 -6.80 -27.32 24.65
CA VAL A 108 -7.70 -28.42 24.99
C VAL A 108 -7.22 -29.06 26.29
N GLY A 109 -8.03 -28.90 27.34
CA GLY A 109 -7.85 -29.55 28.64
C GLY A 109 -8.69 -30.81 28.78
N GLY A 110 -8.84 -31.26 30.02
CA GLY A 110 -9.65 -32.43 30.38
C GLY A 110 -11.15 -32.17 30.51
N ARG A 111 -11.60 -30.94 30.31
CA ARG A 111 -13.01 -30.56 30.45
C ARG A 111 -13.67 -30.31 29.10
N PHE A 112 -14.90 -30.80 28.93
CA PHE A 112 -15.68 -30.57 27.71
C PHE A 112 -16.09 -29.10 27.58
N GLY A 113 -16.49 -28.49 28.69
CA GLY A 113 -16.93 -27.11 28.75
C GLY A 113 -18.43 -26.94 28.49
N SER A 114 -18.81 -25.78 27.98
CA SER A 114 -20.22 -25.48 27.67
C SER A 114 -20.61 -26.11 26.34
N GLU A 115 -21.78 -26.76 26.33
CA GLU A 115 -22.35 -27.34 25.13
C GLU A 115 -22.86 -26.24 24.18
N SER A 116 -22.57 -26.40 22.90
CA SER A 116 -23.07 -25.50 21.87
C SER A 116 -24.52 -25.82 21.53
N LYS A 117 -25.32 -24.81 21.16
CA LYS A 117 -26.67 -25.05 20.65
C LYS A 117 -26.68 -25.68 19.26
N LYS A 118 -25.58 -25.61 18.52
CA LYS A 118 -25.55 -25.95 17.09
C LYS A 118 -25.16 -27.39 16.77
N HIS A 119 -24.59 -28.15 17.70
CA HIS A 119 -24.21 -29.56 17.50
C HIS A 119 -23.99 -30.25 18.85
N ASP A 120 -23.81 -31.57 18.85
CA ASP A 120 -23.31 -32.37 19.98
C ASP A 120 -21.79 -32.10 20.19
N SER A 121 -21.44 -30.84 20.44
CA SER A 121 -20.07 -30.34 20.51
C SER A 121 -20.00 -29.15 21.45
N SER A 122 -18.84 -28.91 22.05
CA SER A 122 -18.65 -27.77 22.94
C SER A 122 -18.46 -26.46 22.16
N VAL A 123 -18.68 -25.33 22.83
CA VAL A 123 -18.46 -24.00 22.25
C VAL A 123 -17.04 -23.85 21.72
N SER A 124 -16.02 -24.32 22.45
CA SER A 124 -14.61 -24.25 22.00
C SER A 124 -14.32 -25.13 20.79
N GLN A 125 -14.97 -26.30 20.68
CA GLN A 125 -14.90 -27.12 19.46
C GLN A 125 -15.49 -26.38 18.26
N MET A 126 -16.62 -25.70 18.45
CA MET A 126 -17.22 -24.86 17.41
C MET A 126 -16.34 -23.68 17.00
N GLU A 127 -15.65 -23.04 17.95
CA GLU A 127 -14.68 -21.98 17.65
C GLU A 127 -13.57 -22.49 16.72
N ILE A 128 -13.03 -23.68 17.00
CA ILE A 128 -12.00 -24.29 16.14
C ILE A 128 -12.56 -24.61 14.75
N ARG A 129 -13.78 -25.18 14.67
CA ARG A 129 -14.43 -25.46 13.38
C ARG A 129 -14.72 -24.18 12.59
N ALA A 130 -15.13 -23.10 13.25
CA ALA A 130 -15.32 -21.79 12.62
C ALA A 130 -14.00 -21.22 12.08
N ALA A 131 -12.90 -21.32 12.84
CA ALA A 131 -11.59 -20.86 12.38
C ALA A 131 -11.05 -21.68 11.21
N LEU A 132 -11.31 -22.99 11.18
CA LEU A 132 -11.00 -23.86 10.04
C LEU A 132 -11.79 -23.44 8.80
N ALA A 133 -13.08 -23.17 8.93
CA ALA A 133 -13.94 -22.73 7.83
C ALA A 133 -13.50 -21.38 7.24
N GLU A 134 -13.01 -20.47 8.09
CA GLU A 134 -12.52 -19.15 7.70
C GLU A 134 -11.01 -19.17 7.31
N ASN A 135 -10.40 -20.35 7.16
CA ASN A 135 -8.99 -20.56 6.80
C ASN A 135 -7.99 -19.76 7.67
N LYS A 136 -8.27 -19.64 8.96
CA LYS A 136 -7.38 -18.97 9.91
C LYS A 136 -6.16 -19.82 10.23
N GLN A 137 -5.07 -19.19 10.67
CA GLN A 137 -3.92 -19.92 11.22
C GLN A 137 -4.28 -20.45 12.60
N ILE A 138 -4.19 -21.77 12.79
CA ILE A 138 -4.55 -22.40 14.06
C ILE A 138 -3.31 -23.02 14.71
N TYR A 139 -3.15 -22.79 16.00
CA TYR A 139 -2.21 -23.52 16.85
C TYR A 139 -2.99 -24.28 17.92
N LEU A 140 -2.90 -25.61 17.91
CA LEU A 140 -3.68 -26.45 18.80
C LEU A 140 -2.79 -27.14 19.83
N PHE A 141 -3.06 -26.85 21.10
CA PHE A 141 -2.35 -27.37 22.25
C PHE A 141 -3.26 -28.29 23.06
N ILE A 142 -2.77 -29.46 23.44
CA ILE A 142 -3.53 -30.43 24.24
C ILE A 142 -2.74 -30.76 25.51
N ASP A 143 -3.41 -30.82 26.65
CA ASP A 143 -2.81 -31.31 27.88
C ASP A 143 -2.17 -32.68 27.65
N LYS A 144 -0.92 -32.85 28.07
CA LYS A 144 -0.17 -34.07 27.79
C LYS A 144 -0.81 -35.33 28.38
N ASN A 145 -1.49 -35.24 29.52
CA ASN A 145 -2.18 -36.38 30.12
C ASN A 145 -3.40 -36.76 29.30
N VAL A 146 -4.16 -35.78 28.82
CA VAL A 146 -5.29 -35.99 27.89
C VAL A 146 -4.78 -36.64 26.61
N LEU A 147 -3.70 -36.13 26.03
CA LEU A 147 -3.11 -36.69 24.81
C LEU A 147 -2.55 -38.11 25.00
N SER A 148 -1.98 -38.40 26.18
CA SER A 148 -1.48 -39.74 26.51
C SER A 148 -2.62 -40.74 26.68
N GLU A 149 -3.71 -40.34 27.33
CA GLU A 149 -4.90 -41.17 27.50
C GLU A 149 -5.69 -41.33 26.19
N TYR A 150 -5.63 -40.37 25.27
CA TYR A 150 -6.19 -40.50 23.92
C TYR A 150 -5.62 -41.73 23.17
N GLU A 151 -4.35 -42.07 23.34
CA GLU A 151 -3.79 -43.29 22.72
C GLU A 151 -4.40 -44.57 23.35
N THR A 152 -4.78 -44.51 24.63
CA THR A 152 -5.54 -45.59 25.28
C THR A 152 -6.98 -45.63 24.77
N TYR A 153 -7.60 -44.48 24.53
CA TYR A 153 -8.91 -44.37 23.91
C TYR A 153 -8.96 -45.06 22.55
N LEU A 154 -7.95 -44.86 21.69
CA LEU A 154 -7.88 -45.48 20.36
C LEU A 154 -7.95 -47.01 20.39
N LEU A 155 -7.43 -47.64 21.44
CA LEU A 155 -7.45 -49.09 21.61
C LEU A 155 -8.78 -49.63 22.17
N ASN A 156 -9.60 -48.75 22.76
CA ASN A 156 -10.76 -49.13 23.55
C ASN A 156 -12.05 -48.45 23.08
N LYS A 157 -12.12 -48.04 21.80
CA LYS A 157 -13.25 -47.28 21.25
C LYS A 157 -14.62 -47.93 21.44
N ASP A 158 -14.65 -49.27 21.37
CA ASP A 158 -15.88 -50.06 21.47
C ASP A 158 -16.17 -50.53 22.91
N SER A 159 -15.33 -50.13 23.88
CA SER A 159 -15.42 -50.54 25.27
C SER A 159 -15.99 -49.41 26.13
N ASP A 160 -16.91 -49.74 27.04
CA ASP A 160 -17.42 -48.80 28.03
C ASP A 160 -16.38 -48.59 29.16
N ILE A 161 -15.41 -47.72 28.90
CA ILE A 161 -14.33 -47.37 29.82
C ILE A 161 -14.47 -45.93 30.27
N LYS A 162 -14.40 -45.71 31.58
CA LYS A 162 -14.29 -44.36 32.13
C LYS A 162 -12.84 -43.90 32.12
N TYR A 163 -12.58 -42.87 31.34
CA TYR A 163 -11.29 -42.20 31.26
C TYR A 163 -11.05 -41.28 32.46
N ARG A 164 -9.79 -41.09 32.83
CA ARG A 164 -9.38 -40.38 34.05
C ARG A 164 -9.14 -38.89 33.82
N TYR A 165 -8.59 -38.53 32.67
CA TYR A 165 -8.13 -37.18 32.36
C TYR A 165 -9.16 -36.37 31.56
N VAL A 166 -10.22 -37.00 31.06
CA VAL A 166 -11.36 -36.30 30.46
C VAL A 166 -12.64 -36.53 31.25
N ASP A 167 -13.49 -35.51 31.32
CA ASP A 167 -14.86 -35.63 31.86
C ASP A 167 -15.87 -36.16 30.83
N ASP A 168 -15.55 -36.05 29.54
CA ASP A 168 -16.41 -36.46 28.43
C ASP A 168 -15.59 -37.08 27.28
N GLN A 169 -16.03 -38.25 26.80
CA GLN A 169 -15.41 -38.98 25.69
C GLN A 169 -15.46 -38.18 24.36
N ARG A 170 -16.41 -37.26 24.20
CA ARG A 170 -16.51 -36.38 23.02
C ARG A 170 -15.25 -35.53 22.81
N ILE A 171 -14.44 -35.31 23.86
CA ILE A 171 -13.13 -34.66 23.72
C ILE A 171 -12.21 -35.52 22.84
N TYR A 172 -12.17 -36.84 23.04
CA TYR A 172 -11.34 -37.72 22.22
C TYR A 172 -11.84 -37.86 20.79
N ASN A 173 -13.16 -37.91 20.60
CA ASN A 173 -13.76 -37.88 19.25
C ASN A 173 -13.28 -36.64 18.48
N PHE A 174 -13.19 -35.50 19.17
CA PHE A 174 -12.71 -34.26 18.57
C PHE A 174 -11.20 -34.24 18.30
N ILE A 175 -10.39 -34.83 19.17
CA ILE A 175 -8.94 -35.01 18.91
C ILE A 175 -8.72 -35.87 17.67
N GLU A 176 -9.51 -36.95 17.53
CA GLU A 176 -9.49 -37.79 16.34
C GLU A 176 -9.89 -37.02 15.08
N GLU A 177 -10.98 -36.25 15.15
CA GLU A 177 -11.43 -35.37 14.07
C GLU A 177 -10.31 -34.43 13.60
N ILE A 178 -9.64 -33.72 14.51
CA ILE A 178 -8.55 -32.80 14.17
C ILE A 178 -7.36 -33.53 13.55
N LYS A 179 -6.96 -34.69 14.10
CA LYS A 179 -5.85 -35.48 13.56
C LYS A 179 -6.12 -35.94 12.11
N SER A 180 -7.38 -36.12 11.73
CA SER A 180 -7.79 -36.54 10.39
C SER A 180 -7.74 -35.42 9.32
N LEU A 181 -7.62 -34.15 9.74
CA LEU A 181 -7.61 -33.01 8.83
C LEU A 181 -6.32 -32.98 7.98
N LYS A 182 -6.39 -32.43 6.76
CA LYS A 182 -5.24 -32.33 5.84
C LYS A 182 -4.29 -31.17 6.14
N ALA A 183 -4.79 -30.13 6.82
CA ALA A 183 -4.07 -28.91 7.14
C ALA A 183 -4.53 -28.39 8.50
N ASN A 184 -3.74 -27.53 9.16
CA ASN A 184 -4.01 -27.01 10.51
C ASN A 184 -4.25 -28.10 11.58
N ASN A 185 -3.69 -29.29 11.37
CA ASN A 185 -3.80 -30.46 12.25
C ASN A 185 -2.57 -30.66 13.15
N ASN A 186 -1.71 -29.63 13.27
CA ASN A 186 -0.50 -29.73 14.08
C ASN A 186 -0.87 -29.61 15.56
N ILE A 187 -0.96 -30.76 16.22
CA ILE A 187 -1.28 -30.89 17.63
C ILE A 187 0.02 -30.91 18.45
N LYS A 188 0.13 -30.01 19.42
CA LYS A 188 1.26 -29.99 20.36
C LYS A 188 0.81 -30.31 21.78
N GLY A 189 1.37 -31.36 22.36
CA GLY A 189 1.22 -31.64 23.79
C GLY A 189 1.95 -30.59 24.64
N PHE A 190 1.34 -30.16 25.75
CA PHE A 190 1.98 -29.26 26.73
C PHE A 190 1.83 -29.81 28.16
N ASP A 191 2.84 -29.54 29.00
CA ASP A 191 2.80 -29.75 30.44
C ASP A 191 2.61 -28.40 31.17
N THR A 192 3.18 -27.32 30.62
CA THR A 192 3.17 -25.97 31.19
C THR A 192 2.91 -24.90 30.13
N VAL A 193 2.52 -23.69 30.56
CA VAL A 193 2.36 -22.52 29.67
C VAL A 193 3.69 -22.15 29.00
N SER A 194 4.82 -22.42 29.65
CA SER A 194 6.15 -22.19 29.08
C SER A 194 6.36 -23.00 27.79
N ASP A 195 5.84 -24.22 27.73
CA ASP A 195 5.92 -25.06 26.53
C ASP A 195 5.15 -24.44 25.36
N ILE A 196 3.94 -23.93 25.65
CA ILE A 196 3.07 -23.25 24.68
C ILE A 196 3.79 -21.99 24.14
N THR A 197 4.22 -21.11 25.04
CA THR A 197 4.82 -19.82 24.66
C THR A 197 6.16 -19.97 23.95
N LYS A 198 6.99 -20.96 24.35
CA LYS A 198 8.23 -21.30 23.64
C LYS A 198 7.93 -21.78 22.23
N TYR A 199 6.98 -22.70 22.09
CA TYR A 199 6.59 -23.22 20.79
C TYR A 199 6.04 -22.11 19.87
N LEU A 200 5.15 -21.26 20.38
CA LEU A 200 4.62 -20.12 19.62
C LEU A 200 5.74 -19.17 19.17
N LYS A 201 6.70 -18.84 20.05
CA LYS A 201 7.87 -18.02 19.68
C LYS A 201 8.65 -18.61 18.51
N GLU A 202 8.91 -19.92 18.54
CA GLU A 202 9.63 -20.61 17.46
C GLU A 202 8.83 -20.60 16.14
N GLN A 203 7.52 -20.87 16.21
CA GLN A 203 6.66 -20.85 15.02
C GLN A 203 6.56 -19.44 14.40
N LEU A 204 6.35 -18.42 15.22
CA LEU A 204 6.29 -17.03 14.77
C LEU A 204 7.62 -16.55 14.20
N ALA A 205 8.75 -16.91 14.84
CA ALA A 205 10.07 -16.61 14.31
C ALA A 205 10.32 -17.27 12.95
N GLY A 206 9.90 -18.53 12.77
CA GLY A 206 9.99 -19.24 11.49
C GLY A 206 9.13 -18.59 10.38
N LEU A 207 7.89 -18.22 10.71
CA LEU A 207 7.01 -17.50 9.76
C LEU A 207 7.61 -16.15 9.37
N PHE A 208 8.14 -15.40 10.34
CA PHE A 208 8.77 -14.11 10.09
C PHE A 208 10.04 -14.25 9.24
N GLN A 209 10.89 -15.24 9.53
CA GLN A 209 12.06 -15.54 8.72
C GLN A 209 11.68 -15.86 7.27
N ARG A 210 10.67 -16.72 7.07
CA ARG A 210 10.18 -17.07 5.73
C ARG A 210 9.63 -15.84 5.00
N PHE A 211 8.86 -15.00 5.69
CA PHE A 211 8.36 -13.75 5.14
C PHE A 211 9.49 -12.83 4.64
N LEU A 212 10.56 -12.66 5.42
CA LEU A 212 11.72 -11.84 5.02
C LEU A 212 12.44 -12.40 3.78
N GLN A 213 12.53 -13.73 3.68
CA GLN A 213 13.13 -14.40 2.50
C GLN A 213 12.24 -14.22 1.26
N GLU A 214 10.93 -14.44 1.40
CA GLU A 214 9.96 -14.28 0.31
C GLU A 214 9.89 -12.85 -0.20
N GLN A 215 10.02 -11.85 0.68
CA GLN A 215 10.03 -10.44 0.29
C GLN A 215 11.20 -10.12 -0.67
N THR A 216 12.36 -10.75 -0.46
CA THR A 216 13.51 -10.62 -1.36
C THR A 216 13.22 -11.26 -2.71
N ARG A 217 12.66 -12.48 -2.69
CA ARG A 217 12.26 -13.21 -3.91
C ARG A 217 11.19 -12.47 -4.72
N VAL A 218 10.23 -11.83 -4.08
CA VAL A 218 9.20 -11.02 -4.78
C VAL A 218 9.83 -9.82 -5.50
N LYS A 219 10.82 -9.15 -4.89
CA LYS A 219 11.56 -8.06 -5.53
C LYS A 219 12.33 -8.57 -6.77
N GLU A 220 12.99 -9.72 -6.66
CA GLU A 220 13.69 -10.35 -7.79
C GLU A 220 12.72 -10.72 -8.92
N ILE A 221 11.58 -11.32 -8.61
CA ILE A 221 10.54 -11.64 -9.61
C ILE A 221 10.04 -10.38 -10.31
N ASN A 222 9.82 -9.30 -9.56
CA ASN A 222 9.37 -8.03 -10.14
C ASN A 222 10.44 -7.39 -11.04
N LEU A 223 11.73 -7.50 -10.67
CA LEU A 223 12.86 -7.11 -11.53
C LEU A 223 12.89 -7.92 -12.82
N ILE A 224 12.73 -9.25 -12.74
CA ILE A 224 12.67 -10.13 -13.91
C ILE A 224 11.50 -9.77 -14.82
N LYS A 225 10.30 -9.54 -14.28
CA LYS A 225 9.13 -9.07 -15.06
C LYS A 225 9.40 -7.71 -15.73
N GLY A 226 10.10 -6.81 -15.03
CA GLY A 226 10.55 -5.53 -15.60
C GLY A 226 11.53 -5.71 -16.77
N LEU A 227 12.49 -6.62 -16.63
CA LEU A 227 13.43 -6.98 -17.70
C LEU A 227 12.73 -7.64 -18.88
N GLU A 228 11.79 -8.55 -18.64
CA GLU A 228 10.97 -9.17 -19.69
C GLU A 228 10.20 -8.12 -20.48
N LYS A 229 9.53 -7.18 -19.80
CA LYS A 229 8.83 -6.06 -20.44
C LYS A 229 9.78 -5.18 -21.25
N THR A 230 10.99 -4.96 -20.73
CA THR A 230 12.03 -4.19 -21.44
C THR A 230 12.50 -4.94 -22.69
N ALA A 231 12.78 -6.23 -22.60
CA ALA A 231 13.18 -7.08 -23.72
C ALA A 231 12.07 -7.16 -24.79
N GLN A 232 10.80 -7.29 -24.38
CA GLN A 232 9.65 -7.21 -25.30
C GLN A 232 9.61 -5.85 -26.01
N THR A 233 9.90 -4.76 -25.30
CA THR A 233 9.98 -3.41 -25.88
C THR A 233 11.14 -3.32 -26.88
N LEU A 234 12.32 -3.84 -26.54
CA LEU A 234 13.47 -3.90 -27.43
C LEU A 234 13.17 -4.72 -28.68
N ASN A 235 12.54 -5.90 -28.55
CA ASN A 235 12.14 -6.72 -29.69
C ASN A 235 11.16 -5.98 -30.60
N ARG A 236 10.19 -5.24 -30.02
CA ARG A 236 9.30 -4.37 -30.81
C ARG A 236 10.07 -3.28 -31.55
N LEU A 237 11.08 -2.66 -30.92
CA LEU A 237 11.94 -1.66 -31.56
C LEU A 237 12.85 -2.26 -32.65
N VAL A 238 13.39 -3.47 -32.45
CA VAL A 238 14.20 -4.18 -33.46
C VAL A 238 13.34 -4.58 -34.66
N ASN A 239 12.12 -5.05 -34.42
CA ASN A 239 11.15 -5.31 -35.48
C ASN A 239 10.72 -4.00 -36.20
N TYR A 240 10.71 -2.86 -35.51
CA TYR A 240 10.49 -1.53 -36.08
C TYR A 240 11.64 -1.08 -36.99
N LEU A 241 12.88 -1.48 -36.71
CA LEU A 241 14.07 -1.14 -37.52
C LEU A 241 14.41 -2.17 -38.60
N SER A 242 13.74 -3.31 -38.60
CA SER A 242 13.91 -4.34 -39.64
C SER A 242 13.12 -3.90 -40.88
N ASP A 243 13.80 -3.87 -42.03
CA ASP A 243 13.36 -3.29 -43.33
C ASP A 243 12.04 -3.84 -43.91
N GLU A 244 11.38 -4.80 -43.25
CA GLU A 244 10.14 -5.46 -43.69
C GLU A 244 8.84 -4.68 -43.36
N ASN A 245 8.88 -3.62 -42.53
CA ASN A 245 7.66 -2.95 -42.03
C ASN A 245 7.36 -1.56 -42.66
N LYS A 246 7.70 -1.34 -43.94
CA LYS A 246 7.40 -0.05 -44.62
C LYS A 246 5.91 0.27 -44.74
N ASP A 247 5.03 -0.74 -44.71
CA ASP A 247 3.61 -0.57 -45.02
C ASP A 247 2.70 -0.25 -43.81
N GLN A 248 3.25 -0.17 -42.58
CA GLN A 248 2.52 0.26 -41.37
C GLN A 248 2.91 1.66 -40.86
N ALA A 249 3.62 2.44 -41.69
CA ALA A 249 4.21 3.72 -41.29
C ALA A 249 3.21 4.79 -40.80
N GLU A 250 1.97 4.81 -41.32
CA GLU A 250 0.99 5.87 -40.98
C GLU A 250 0.42 5.75 -39.56
N GLU A 251 0.03 4.57 -39.10
CA GLU A 251 -0.53 4.36 -37.75
C GLU A 251 0.55 4.55 -36.67
N ILE A 252 1.79 4.21 -37.02
CA ILE A 252 2.95 4.33 -36.14
C ILE A 252 3.45 5.78 -36.07
N ASN A 253 3.40 6.54 -37.18
CA ASN A 253 3.69 7.98 -37.17
C ASN A 253 2.78 8.73 -36.19
N ARG A 254 1.49 8.40 -36.12
CA ARG A 254 0.57 9.01 -35.14
C ARG A 254 1.01 8.80 -33.70
N ILE A 255 1.53 7.62 -33.35
CA ILE A 255 1.99 7.31 -31.99
C ILE A 255 3.29 8.06 -31.66
N LEU A 256 4.22 8.15 -32.62
CA LEU A 256 5.47 8.89 -32.46
C LEU A 256 5.22 10.41 -32.29
N MET A 257 4.21 10.97 -32.97
CA MET A 257 3.84 12.39 -32.86
C MET A 257 3.14 12.77 -31.54
N ILE A 258 2.42 11.84 -30.91
CA ILE A 258 1.84 12.04 -29.56
C ILE A 258 2.94 12.24 -28.50
N SER A 259 4.08 11.54 -28.66
CA SER A 259 5.25 11.66 -27.78
C SER A 259 6.29 12.67 -28.25
N HIS A 260 5.97 13.49 -29.25
CA HIS A 260 6.93 14.44 -29.81
C HIS A 260 7.27 15.52 -28.77
N PRO A 261 8.56 15.91 -28.62
CA PRO A 261 8.96 16.94 -27.67
C PRO A 261 8.21 18.27 -27.83
N LEU A 262 7.86 18.67 -29.06
CA LEU A 262 6.99 19.83 -29.32
C LEU A 262 5.61 19.72 -28.64
N THR A 263 4.98 18.55 -28.74
CA THR A 263 3.67 18.27 -28.13
C THR A 263 3.77 18.29 -26.61
N GLU A 264 4.86 17.76 -26.04
CA GLU A 264 5.15 17.85 -24.60
C GLU A 264 5.35 19.31 -24.13
N SER A 265 6.14 20.10 -24.86
CA SER A 265 6.38 21.52 -24.56
C SER A 265 5.08 22.31 -24.58
N VAL A 266 4.32 22.25 -25.68
CA VAL A 266 3.06 22.97 -25.84
C VAL A 266 2.02 22.55 -24.78
N LYS A 267 1.97 21.26 -24.43
CA LYS A 267 1.09 20.75 -23.38
C LYS A 267 1.44 21.34 -22.00
N SER A 268 2.73 21.42 -21.68
CA SER A 268 3.22 22.02 -20.44
C SER A 268 2.95 23.52 -20.40
N ASP A 269 3.30 24.22 -21.48
CA ASP A 269 3.24 25.69 -21.57
C ASP A 269 1.80 26.23 -21.54
N LEU A 270 0.85 25.51 -22.15
CA LEU A 270 -0.58 25.88 -22.17
C LEU A 270 -1.41 25.19 -21.07
N GLY A 271 -0.81 24.33 -20.23
CA GLY A 271 -1.49 23.64 -19.14
C GLY A 271 -2.57 22.65 -19.57
N ILE A 272 -2.40 22.00 -20.71
CA ILE A 272 -3.41 21.14 -21.34
C ILE A 272 -3.45 19.75 -20.66
N LYS A 273 -4.63 19.32 -20.21
CA LYS A 273 -4.80 18.05 -19.49
C LYS A 273 -5.05 16.83 -20.40
N TYR A 274 -5.53 17.04 -21.62
CA TYR A 274 -5.80 15.97 -22.58
C TYR A 274 -4.59 15.71 -23.50
N ASN A 275 -4.59 14.56 -24.16
CA ASN A 275 -3.57 14.22 -25.15
C ASN A 275 -4.03 14.69 -26.53
N PHE A 276 -3.11 15.25 -27.30
CA PHE A 276 -3.31 15.64 -28.69
C PHE A 276 -2.04 15.30 -29.48
N TYR A 277 -2.11 15.34 -30.80
CA TYR A 277 -0.96 15.17 -31.69
C TYR A 277 -0.94 16.28 -32.73
N ILE A 278 0.24 16.58 -33.25
CA ILE A 278 0.47 17.57 -34.31
C ILE A 278 1.14 16.81 -35.45
N GLU A 279 0.50 16.72 -36.62
CA GLU A 279 1.07 16.07 -37.80
C GLU A 279 1.93 17.05 -38.61
N GLY A 280 1.52 18.33 -38.64
CA GLY A 280 2.23 19.39 -39.35
C GLY A 280 1.92 20.77 -38.82
N PHE A 281 2.45 21.79 -39.50
CA PHE A 281 2.28 23.18 -39.11
C PHE A 281 0.82 23.63 -39.13
N ASP A 282 0.02 23.14 -40.08
CA ASP A 282 -1.40 23.51 -40.20
C ASP A 282 -2.23 23.06 -38.98
N ASP A 283 -1.91 21.87 -38.43
CA ASP A 283 -2.54 21.38 -37.20
C ASP A 283 -2.17 22.24 -36.00
N LEU A 284 -0.89 22.62 -35.88
CA LEU A 284 -0.44 23.52 -34.83
C LEU A 284 -1.10 24.89 -34.96
N LYS A 285 -1.20 25.44 -36.18
CA LYS A 285 -1.86 26.72 -36.47
C LYS A 285 -3.34 26.65 -36.06
N ALA A 286 -4.07 25.63 -36.48
CA ALA A 286 -5.47 25.42 -36.13
C ALA A 286 -5.66 25.27 -34.61
N PHE A 287 -4.77 24.52 -33.96
CA PHE A 287 -4.79 24.33 -32.51
C PHE A 287 -4.59 25.64 -31.74
N MET A 288 -3.58 26.43 -32.12
CA MET A 288 -3.27 27.71 -31.47
C MET A 288 -4.40 28.74 -31.70
N ILE A 289 -4.98 28.80 -32.90
CA ILE A 289 -6.14 29.65 -33.21
C ILE A 289 -7.35 29.27 -32.35
N ALA A 290 -7.63 27.97 -32.17
CA ALA A 290 -8.72 27.51 -31.30
C ALA A 290 -8.52 27.92 -29.83
N TYR A 291 -7.26 28.04 -29.39
CA TYR A 291 -6.89 28.57 -28.07
C TYR A 291 -6.85 30.11 -27.99
N GLY A 292 -7.23 30.81 -29.07
CA GLY A 292 -7.33 32.27 -29.10
C GLY A 292 -6.01 33.00 -29.38
N TYR A 293 -5.02 32.32 -29.96
CA TYR A 293 -3.80 32.96 -30.46
C TYR A 293 -4.01 33.46 -31.89
N THR A 294 -3.45 34.61 -32.20
CA THR A 294 -3.30 35.12 -33.57
C THR A 294 -1.89 34.86 -34.05
N ILE A 295 -1.76 34.47 -35.31
CA ILE A 295 -0.47 34.38 -36.00
C ILE A 295 -0.29 35.64 -36.85
N ASP A 296 0.93 36.13 -36.94
CA ASP A 296 1.26 37.15 -37.93
C ASP A 296 1.24 36.48 -39.32
N ASP A 297 0.28 36.83 -40.18
CA ASP A 297 0.05 36.14 -41.47
C ASP A 297 1.14 36.45 -42.52
N ASP A 298 2.14 37.29 -42.20
CA ASP A 298 3.36 37.42 -42.98
C ASP A 298 4.22 36.16 -42.78
N GLU A 299 4.04 35.15 -43.64
CA GLU A 299 4.91 33.97 -43.70
C GLU A 299 6.38 34.42 -43.71
N PRO A 300 7.18 34.18 -42.65
CA PRO A 300 8.56 34.60 -42.66
C PRO A 300 9.29 33.77 -43.70
N LEU A 301 9.65 34.39 -44.84
CA LEU A 301 10.55 33.78 -45.83
C LEU A 301 11.83 33.25 -45.17
N PHE A 302 12.25 33.85 -44.04
CA PHE A 302 13.29 33.37 -43.14
C PHE A 302 13.00 33.84 -41.70
N GLY A 303 12.32 33.02 -40.88
CA GLY A 303 12.09 33.30 -39.45
C GLY A 303 11.23 32.25 -38.75
N PRO A 304 11.26 32.19 -37.40
CA PRO A 304 10.41 31.26 -36.63
C PRO A 304 8.94 31.71 -36.64
N TYR A 305 8.01 30.76 -36.52
CA TYR A 305 6.59 31.03 -36.39
C TYR A 305 6.30 31.64 -35.01
N LEU A 306 5.58 32.77 -35.00
CA LEU A 306 5.22 33.51 -33.79
C LEU A 306 3.70 33.48 -33.60
N PHE A 307 3.26 32.88 -32.49
CA PHE A 307 1.86 32.92 -32.04
C PHE A 307 1.73 33.88 -30.87
N VAL A 308 0.80 34.83 -30.95
CA VAL A 308 0.59 35.85 -29.92
C VAL A 308 -0.86 35.81 -29.43
N ARG A 309 -1.06 35.84 -28.11
CA ARG A 309 -2.37 36.01 -27.49
C ARG A 309 -2.30 37.08 -26.41
N THR A 310 -3.26 37.99 -26.39
CA THR A 310 -3.40 38.98 -25.32
C THR A 310 -4.57 38.59 -24.43
N PHE A 311 -4.32 38.37 -23.14
CA PHE A 311 -5.34 38.00 -22.17
C PHE A 311 -4.96 38.48 -20.76
N ASN A 312 -5.91 39.04 -20.00
CA ASN A 312 -5.70 39.56 -18.63
C ASN A 312 -4.44 40.42 -18.46
N ASN A 313 -4.25 41.43 -19.31
CA ASN A 313 -3.09 42.33 -19.29
C ASN A 313 -1.72 41.64 -19.47
N ASN A 314 -1.69 40.43 -20.00
CA ASN A 314 -0.46 39.73 -20.37
C ASN A 314 -0.48 39.38 -21.85
N ILE A 315 0.69 39.44 -22.47
CA ILE A 315 0.97 38.98 -23.83
C ILE A 315 1.66 37.62 -23.72
N TYR A 316 1.02 36.60 -24.24
CA TYR A 316 1.53 35.24 -24.34
C TYR A 316 2.11 35.04 -25.74
N LYS A 317 3.40 34.70 -25.83
CA LYS A 317 4.09 34.47 -27.11
C LYS A 317 4.62 33.05 -27.15
N LEU A 318 4.30 32.30 -28.21
CA LEU A 318 4.93 31.03 -28.53
C LEU A 318 5.73 31.18 -29.82
N ILE A 319 7.04 30.93 -29.74
CA ILE A 319 7.98 30.97 -30.87
C ILE A 319 8.34 29.53 -31.22
N VAL A 320 8.09 29.13 -32.47
CA VAL A 320 8.37 27.79 -32.99
C VAL A 320 9.29 27.88 -34.20
N SER A 321 10.44 27.22 -34.15
CA SER A 321 11.42 27.24 -35.25
C SER A 321 10.85 26.60 -36.51
N THR A 322 11.12 27.16 -37.69
CA THR A 322 10.77 26.55 -39.00
C THR A 322 11.61 25.30 -39.31
N GLU A 323 12.76 25.13 -38.66
CA GLU A 323 13.67 24.00 -38.87
C GLU A 323 13.06 22.64 -38.50
N ILE A 324 12.05 22.65 -37.62
CA ILE A 324 11.39 21.43 -37.16
C ILE A 324 10.36 20.90 -38.17
N PHE A 325 10.05 21.65 -39.22
CA PHE A 325 9.16 21.24 -40.30
C PHE A 325 9.96 20.91 -41.57
N ASP A 326 9.44 19.99 -42.39
CA ASP A 326 9.98 19.69 -43.72
C ASP A 326 9.42 20.62 -44.80
N ASP A 327 9.86 20.43 -46.04
CA ASP A 327 9.47 21.27 -47.19
C ASP A 327 7.97 21.14 -47.52
N GLU A 328 7.30 20.10 -47.02
CA GLU A 328 5.85 19.89 -47.09
C GLU A 328 5.10 20.42 -45.85
N LYS A 329 5.77 21.17 -44.97
CA LYS A 329 5.26 21.70 -43.69
C LYS A 329 4.81 20.60 -42.70
N LYS A 330 5.26 19.35 -42.87
CA LYS A 330 5.05 18.26 -41.91
C LYS A 330 6.11 18.30 -40.83
N LEU A 331 5.74 17.85 -39.63
CA LEU A 331 6.63 17.85 -38.49
C LEU A 331 7.71 16.77 -38.67
N LYS A 332 8.98 17.17 -38.66
CA LYS A 332 10.12 16.24 -38.69
C LYS A 332 10.20 15.50 -37.36
N PHE A 333 10.53 14.21 -37.41
CA PHE A 333 10.71 13.41 -36.21
C PHE A 333 12.04 13.75 -35.51
N PHE A 334 11.96 14.19 -34.25
CA PHE A 334 13.13 14.37 -33.38
C PHE A 334 13.07 13.43 -32.17
N LYS A 335 14.20 12.81 -31.84
CA LYS A 335 14.37 12.08 -30.57
C LYS A 335 14.51 13.10 -29.44
N LYS A 336 14.04 12.74 -28.24
CA LYS A 336 14.11 13.59 -27.05
C LYS A 336 15.54 14.08 -26.70
N ASN A 337 16.56 13.29 -27.01
CA ASN A 337 17.97 13.66 -26.78
C ASN A 337 18.53 14.65 -27.81
N ASP A 338 17.92 14.71 -29.00
CA ASP A 338 18.36 15.56 -30.11
C ASP A 338 17.52 16.86 -30.17
N TRP A 339 16.61 17.07 -29.21
CA TRP A 339 15.73 18.23 -29.15
C TRP A 339 16.45 19.44 -28.57
N ASN A 340 16.51 20.53 -29.35
CA ASN A 340 16.98 21.81 -28.87
C ASN A 340 15.82 22.61 -28.26
N THR A 341 15.96 23.00 -26.98
CA THR A 341 14.95 23.81 -26.27
C THR A 341 14.68 25.15 -26.94
N ASN A 342 15.61 25.67 -27.75
CA ASN A 342 15.41 26.91 -28.51
C ASN A 342 14.45 26.75 -29.70
N TRP A 343 14.05 25.54 -30.06
CA TRP A 343 13.09 25.29 -31.15
C TRP A 343 11.64 25.53 -30.75
N SER A 344 11.32 25.58 -29.46
CA SER A 344 10.01 25.95 -28.93
C SER A 344 10.19 26.81 -27.68
N ILE A 345 9.94 28.11 -27.78
CA ILE A 345 10.09 29.04 -26.66
C ILE A 345 8.73 29.66 -26.35
N TYR A 346 8.28 29.54 -25.11
CA TYR A 346 7.08 30.19 -24.60
C TYR A 346 7.44 31.31 -23.62
N THR A 347 6.97 32.51 -23.88
CA THR A 347 7.17 33.68 -23.00
C THR A 347 5.85 34.34 -22.64
N VAL A 348 5.80 34.89 -21.43
CA VAL A 348 4.66 35.66 -20.91
C VAL A 348 5.19 37.01 -20.47
N GLU A 349 4.74 38.08 -21.13
CA GLU A 349 5.10 39.46 -20.83
C GLU A 349 3.89 40.19 -20.25
N ALA A 350 4.06 40.91 -19.15
CA ALA A 350 3.00 41.78 -18.63
C ALA A 350 2.93 43.07 -19.44
N ILE A 351 1.72 43.53 -19.79
CA ILE A 351 1.50 44.83 -20.40
C ILE A 351 1.80 45.88 -19.34
N VAL A 352 2.94 46.55 -19.49
CA VAL A 352 3.26 47.76 -18.73
C VAL A 352 2.59 48.91 -19.48
N TYR A 353 1.54 49.49 -18.91
CA TYR A 353 1.10 50.81 -19.37
C TYR A 353 2.23 51.79 -19.06
N SER A 354 2.83 52.39 -20.09
CA SER A 354 3.61 53.60 -19.89
C SER A 354 2.64 54.71 -19.55
N ASP A 355 2.77 55.29 -18.36
CA ASP A 355 2.09 56.53 -17.95
C ASP A 355 2.62 57.72 -18.80
N GLU A 356 2.40 57.72 -20.11
CA GLU A 356 2.68 58.85 -21.00
C GLU A 356 1.42 59.44 -21.65
N ASP A 357 0.23 59.09 -21.16
CA ASP A 357 -1.05 59.72 -21.55
C ASP A 357 -1.72 60.47 -20.37
N ASP A 358 -0.92 61.13 -19.53
CA ASP A 358 -1.38 62.17 -18.60
C ASP A 358 -0.59 63.48 -18.85
N LEU A 359 -0.88 64.13 -19.97
CA LEU A 359 -0.63 65.57 -20.15
C LEU A 359 -1.95 66.33 -19.93
N PRO A 360 -2.13 67.00 -18.77
CA PRO A 360 -3.12 68.05 -18.65
C PRO A 360 -2.48 69.41 -18.90
N PHE A 361 -2.75 69.96 -20.09
CA PHE A 361 -2.50 71.34 -20.57
C PHE A 361 -1.05 71.85 -20.73
#